data_AF-A0A3S0K8C8-F1
#
_entry.id   AF-A0A3S0K8C8-F1
#
_cell.length_a   1.000
_cell.length_b   1.000
_cell.length_c   1.000
_cell.angle_alpha   90.00
_cell.angle_beta   90.00
_cell.angle_gamma   90.00
#
_symmetry.space_group_name_H-M   'P 1'
#
loop_
_entity.id
_entity.type
_entity.pdbx_description
1 polymer ?
#
loop_
_entity_poly.entity_id
_entity_poly.type
_entity_poly.pdbx_seq_one_letter_code
_entity_poly.pdbx_strand_id
1 'polypeptide(L)'
;MSPFEVELSKIVKEFKKMSALMSDDSREVVETYDIIALQVRCIAAVERAAGRQSLHFARVSAPRPDRYTDWGQLELQVGVVMALLHDIKSGFMKAFAELVHSSMFSDFLEMASHLLDAGYKDAAAVIAGSTLEAHLRQLCVKSSIPPDINGRPKKADAMNSDLASAGTITKLDQKSVTAWLGLRNDAAHANYNVYDEPRVRLMIDGIRHFITVYPA
;
A
#
# COMPACT_ATOMS: atom_id res chain seq x y z
N MET A 1 -10.21 6.99 -9.08
CA MET A 1 -10.96 6.94 -7.80
C MET A 1 -10.80 5.54 -7.24
N SER A 2 -10.26 5.37 -6.03
CA SER A 2 -10.04 4.02 -5.48
C SER A 2 -11.38 3.33 -5.17
N PRO A 3 -11.45 1.99 -5.13
CA PRO A 3 -12.66 1.28 -4.71
C PRO A 3 -13.18 1.74 -3.34
N PHE A 4 -12.27 2.02 -2.41
CA PHE A 4 -12.58 2.55 -1.08
C PHE A 4 -13.16 3.97 -1.15
N GLU A 5 -12.59 4.86 -1.96
CA GLU A 5 -13.09 6.22 -2.13
C GLU A 5 -14.52 6.23 -2.69
N VAL A 6 -14.82 5.33 -3.63
CA VAL A 6 -16.17 5.16 -4.19
C VAL A 6 -17.15 4.65 -3.13
N GLU A 7 -16.76 3.62 -2.37
CA GLU A 7 -17.59 3.03 -1.32
C GLU A 7 -17.92 4.04 -0.21
N LEU A 8 -16.90 4.70 0.35
CA LEU A 8 -17.08 5.70 1.42
C LEU A 8 -17.91 6.90 0.91
N SER A 9 -17.70 7.33 -0.34
CA SER A 9 -18.51 8.40 -0.94
C SER A 9 -19.99 8.01 -1.10
N LYS A 10 -20.29 6.74 -1.38
CA LYS A 10 -21.68 6.25 -1.45
C LYS A 10 -22.35 6.30 -0.08
N ILE A 11 -21.66 5.84 0.97
CA ILE A 11 -22.16 5.89 2.35
C ILE A 11 -22.50 7.33 2.75
N VAL A 12 -21.60 8.29 2.48
CA VAL A 12 -21.84 9.71 2.80
C VAL A 12 -23.03 10.27 2.02
N LYS A 13 -23.18 9.92 0.74
CA LYS A 13 -24.34 10.36 -0.08
C LYS A 13 -25.66 9.79 0.43
N GLU A 14 -25.66 8.53 0.83
CA GLU A 14 -26.84 7.84 1.36
C GLU A 14 -27.28 8.43 2.71
N PHE A 15 -26.33 8.65 3.63
CA PHE A 15 -26.60 9.35 4.88
C PHE A 15 -27.21 10.74 4.66
N LYS A 16 -26.67 11.53 3.72
CA LYS A 16 -27.24 12.86 3.39
C LYS A 16 -28.68 12.79 2.89
N LYS A 17 -29.04 11.75 2.13
CA LYS A 17 -30.42 11.54 1.69
C LYS A 17 -31.34 11.21 2.87
N MET A 18 -30.93 10.26 3.72
CA MET A 18 -31.69 9.91 4.93
C MET A 18 -31.86 11.10 5.86
N SER A 19 -30.81 11.90 6.04
CA SER A 19 -30.84 13.11 6.87
C SER A 19 -31.82 14.15 6.34
N ALA A 20 -31.93 14.31 5.01
CA ALA A 20 -32.89 15.21 4.40
C ALA A 20 -34.34 14.76 4.64
N LEU A 21 -34.61 13.45 4.52
CA LEU A 21 -35.93 12.86 4.78
C LEU A 21 -36.37 13.03 6.25
N MET A 22 -35.42 13.00 7.19
CA MET A 22 -35.71 13.23 8.62
C MET A 22 -35.91 14.70 8.99
N SER A 23 -35.41 15.63 8.17
CA SER A 23 -35.54 17.08 8.39
C SER A 23 -36.76 17.70 7.70
N ASP A 24 -37.35 16.98 6.74
CA ASP A 24 -38.50 17.41 5.94
C ASP A 24 -39.78 16.75 6.48
N ASP A 25 -40.94 17.39 6.34
CA ASP A 25 -42.26 16.82 6.69
C ASP A 25 -42.70 15.79 5.62
N SER A 26 -41.75 14.94 5.24
CA SER A 26 -41.85 13.99 4.15
C SER A 26 -42.67 12.77 4.58
N ARG A 27 -43.43 12.18 3.66
CA ARG A 27 -44.20 10.94 3.91
C ARG A 27 -43.31 9.69 3.98
N GLU A 28 -42.03 9.81 3.59
CA GLU A 28 -41.06 8.73 3.62
C GLU A 28 -40.36 8.71 4.98
N VAL A 29 -40.55 7.63 5.73
CA VAL A 29 -39.92 7.44 7.04
C VAL A 29 -38.62 6.68 6.84
N VAL A 30 -37.54 7.16 7.47
CA VAL A 30 -36.29 6.41 7.57
C VAL A 30 -36.49 5.25 8.54
N GLU A 31 -36.45 4.04 8.01
CA GLU A 31 -36.70 2.84 8.81
C GLU A 31 -35.49 2.48 9.68
N THR A 32 -35.76 1.87 10.84
CA THR A 32 -34.69 1.50 11.79
C THR A 32 -33.70 0.50 11.18
N TYR A 33 -34.16 -0.39 10.30
CA TYR A 33 -33.28 -1.35 9.63
C TYR A 33 -32.31 -0.67 8.64
N ASP A 34 -32.72 0.41 7.98
CA ASP A 34 -31.85 1.17 7.08
C ASP A 34 -30.72 1.86 7.85
N ILE A 35 -31.04 2.40 9.03
CA ILE A 35 -30.06 2.99 9.95
C ILE A 35 -29.03 1.93 10.34
N ILE A 36 -29.47 0.77 10.85
CA ILE A 36 -28.57 -0.31 11.27
C ILE A 36 -27.74 -0.83 10.10
N ALA A 37 -28.34 -1.00 8.92
CA ALA A 37 -27.63 -1.43 7.72
C ALA A 37 -26.51 -0.45 7.35
N LEU A 38 -26.78 0.86 7.41
CA LEU A 38 -25.77 1.86 7.11
C LEU A 38 -24.68 1.95 8.18
N GLN A 39 -25.03 1.75 9.47
CA GLN A 39 -24.05 1.66 10.56
C GLN A 39 -23.06 0.50 10.33
N VAL A 40 -23.58 -0.71 10.03
CA VAL A 40 -22.75 -1.88 9.73
C VAL A 40 -21.85 -1.62 8.51
N ARG A 41 -22.38 -0.98 7.48
CA ARG A 41 -21.60 -0.61 6.29
C ARG A 41 -20.51 0.42 6.60
N CYS A 42 -20.73 1.38 7.49
CA CYS A 42 -19.70 2.31 7.95
C CYS A 42 -18.54 1.54 8.59
N ILE A 43 -18.84 0.64 9.54
CA ILE A 43 -17.81 -0.15 10.24
C ILE A 43 -17.03 -1.01 9.24
N ALA A 44 -17.73 -1.75 8.37
CA ALA A 44 -17.09 -2.67 7.44
C ALA A 44 -16.24 -1.93 6.39
N ALA A 45 -16.69 -0.76 5.91
CA ALA A 45 -15.94 0.03 4.94
C ALA A 45 -14.65 0.61 5.57
N VAL A 46 -14.73 1.11 6.81
CA VAL A 46 -13.55 1.59 7.54
C VAL A 46 -12.57 0.45 7.83
N GLU A 47 -13.06 -0.73 8.23
CA GLU A 47 -12.21 -1.91 8.45
C GLU A 47 -11.42 -2.29 7.19
N ARG A 48 -12.08 -2.34 6.03
CA ARG A 48 -11.43 -2.67 4.76
C ARG A 48 -10.43 -1.61 4.31
N ALA A 49 -10.76 -0.34 4.50
CA ALA A 49 -9.98 0.77 3.97
C ALA A 49 -8.79 1.16 4.87
N ALA A 50 -8.92 1.03 6.19
CA ALA A 50 -7.92 1.48 7.16
C ALA A 50 -7.39 0.36 8.07
N GLY A 51 -8.04 -0.80 8.12
CA GLY A 51 -7.66 -1.92 8.98
C GLY A 51 -8.10 -1.76 10.43
N ARG A 52 -8.18 -2.88 11.16
CA ARG A 52 -8.67 -2.95 12.55
C ARG A 52 -7.81 -2.17 13.56
N GLN A 53 -6.53 -1.97 13.28
CA GLN A 53 -5.62 -1.25 14.16
C GLN A 53 -5.66 0.28 13.96
N SER A 54 -6.43 0.78 12.99
CA SER A 54 -6.49 2.21 12.72
C SER A 54 -7.30 2.97 13.77
N LEU A 55 -6.94 4.25 13.96
CA LEU A 55 -7.74 5.19 14.75
C LEU A 55 -9.17 5.31 14.20
N HIS A 56 -9.33 5.28 12.87
CA HIS A 56 -10.66 5.29 12.25
C HIS A 56 -11.48 4.08 12.70
N PHE A 57 -10.91 2.88 12.67
CA PHE A 57 -11.63 1.68 13.10
C PHE A 57 -11.96 1.73 14.60
N ALA A 58 -11.01 2.15 15.44
CA ALA A 58 -11.24 2.32 16.87
C ALA A 58 -12.38 3.30 17.17
N ARG A 59 -12.54 4.35 16.35
CA ARG A 59 -13.62 5.35 16.52
C ARG A 59 -14.97 4.90 15.94
N VAL A 60 -14.99 4.27 14.77
CA VAL A 60 -16.26 3.83 14.14
C VAL A 60 -16.91 2.65 14.87
N SER A 61 -16.08 1.79 15.48
CA SER A 61 -16.53 0.61 16.25
C SER A 61 -16.73 0.89 17.73
N ALA A 62 -16.56 2.15 18.16
CA ALA A 62 -16.76 2.53 19.55
C ALA A 62 -18.21 2.20 19.97
N PRO A 63 -18.39 1.59 21.16
CA PRO A 63 -19.71 1.22 21.64
C PRO A 63 -20.60 2.46 21.75
N ARG A 64 -21.88 2.27 21.44
CA ARG A 64 -22.91 3.31 21.53
C ARG A 64 -22.95 3.85 22.97
N PRO A 65 -22.74 5.16 23.19
CA PRO A 65 -22.92 5.73 24.52
C PRO A 65 -24.39 5.64 24.92
N ASP A 66 -24.69 5.35 26.19
CA ASP A 66 -26.04 5.08 26.72
C ASP A 66 -27.10 6.15 26.42
N ARG A 67 -26.69 7.35 26.00
CA ARG A 67 -27.57 8.51 25.71
C ARG A 67 -27.86 8.74 24.23
N TYR A 68 -27.27 7.97 23.32
CA TYR A 68 -27.43 8.19 21.87
C TYR A 68 -28.58 7.37 21.30
N THR A 69 -29.28 7.90 20.28
CA THR A 69 -30.20 7.14 19.42
C THR A 69 -29.43 6.36 18.35
N ASP A 70 -30.07 5.41 17.65
CA ASP A 70 -29.44 4.74 16.50
C ASP A 70 -29.03 5.74 15.42
N TRP A 71 -29.83 6.79 15.22
CA TRP A 71 -29.47 7.90 14.34
C TRP A 71 -28.23 8.65 14.81
N GLY A 72 -28.15 9.02 16.09
CA GLY A 72 -26.99 9.73 16.63
C GLY A 72 -25.71 8.89 16.58
N GLN A 73 -25.82 7.57 16.77
CA GLN A 73 -24.67 6.67 16.58
C GLN A 73 -24.24 6.61 15.11
N LEU A 74 -25.20 6.59 14.18
CA LEU A 74 -24.93 6.63 12.74
C LEU A 74 -24.23 7.94 12.33
N GLU A 75 -24.65 9.09 12.88
CA GLU A 75 -24.00 10.39 12.65
C GLU A 75 -22.51 10.37 13.02
N LEU A 76 -22.17 9.80 14.19
CA LEU A 76 -20.78 9.66 14.62
C LEU A 76 -19.99 8.77 13.66
N GLN A 77 -20.56 7.64 13.26
CA GLN A 77 -19.90 6.70 12.35
C GLN A 77 -19.69 7.29 10.96
N VAL A 78 -20.66 8.04 10.44
CA VAL A 78 -20.53 8.75 9.16
C VAL A 78 -19.47 9.86 9.27
N GLY A 79 -19.37 10.54 10.41
CA GLY A 79 -18.28 11.48 10.68
C GLY A 79 -16.89 10.83 10.52
N VAL A 80 -16.71 9.62 11.03
CA VAL A 80 -15.46 8.86 10.86
C VAL A 80 -15.24 8.46 9.40
N VAL A 81 -16.29 8.02 8.69
CA VAL A 81 -16.25 7.71 7.25
C VAL A 81 -15.84 8.95 6.43
N MET A 82 -16.36 10.13 6.77
CA MET A 82 -16.00 11.39 6.11
C MET A 82 -14.54 11.78 6.36
N ALA A 83 -14.04 11.60 7.58
CA ALA A 83 -12.63 11.82 7.92
C ALA A 83 -11.71 10.89 7.12
N LEU A 84 -12.01 9.59 7.08
CA LEU A 84 -11.23 8.62 6.30
C LEU A 84 -11.31 8.92 4.79
N LEU A 85 -12.48 9.31 4.28
CA LEU A 85 -12.63 9.72 2.88
C LEU A 85 -11.78 10.95 2.56
N HIS A 86 -11.72 11.92 3.47
CA HIS A 86 -10.86 13.08 3.34
C HIS A 86 -9.37 12.66 3.28
N ASP A 87 -8.93 11.80 4.19
CA ASP A 87 -7.52 11.38 4.26
C ASP A 87 -7.09 10.57 3.03
N ILE A 88 -7.99 9.74 2.48
CA ILE A 88 -7.79 9.05 1.20
C ILE A 88 -7.65 10.05 0.06
N LYS A 89 -8.52 11.06 -0.02
CA LYS A 89 -8.50 12.08 -1.08
C LYS A 89 -7.28 13.00 -0.97
N SER A 90 -6.84 13.29 0.25
CA SER A 90 -5.65 14.08 0.54
C SER A 90 -4.34 13.30 0.35
N GLY A 91 -4.42 11.99 0.04
CA GLY A 91 -3.26 11.16 -0.28
C GLY A 91 -2.51 10.62 0.94
N PHE A 92 -2.99 10.84 2.17
CA PHE A 92 -2.31 10.35 3.39
C PHE A 92 -2.20 8.83 3.43
N MET A 93 -3.21 8.12 2.91
CA MET A 93 -3.15 6.65 2.83
C MET A 93 -2.09 6.14 1.85
N LYS A 94 -1.79 6.91 0.79
CA LYS A 94 -0.70 6.57 -0.13
C LYS A 94 0.65 6.78 0.55
N ALA A 95 0.84 7.92 1.19
CA ALA A 95 2.06 8.20 1.95
C ALA A 95 2.30 7.15 3.06
N PHE A 96 1.25 6.71 3.75
CA PHE A 96 1.35 5.64 4.74
C PHE A 96 1.79 4.30 4.12
N ALA A 97 1.21 3.91 2.99
CA ALA A 97 1.62 2.68 2.29
C ALA A 97 3.10 2.75 1.86
N GLU A 98 3.54 3.88 1.32
CA GLU A 98 4.95 4.11 0.94
C GLU A 98 5.89 3.98 2.14
N LEU A 99 5.52 4.55 3.30
CA LEU A 99 6.30 4.42 4.55
C LEU A 99 6.39 2.96 5.01
N VAL A 100 5.28 2.22 4.95
CA VAL A 100 5.23 0.80 5.33
C VAL A 100 6.10 -0.02 4.39
N HIS A 101 6.00 0.19 3.08
CA HIS A 101 6.86 -0.47 2.09
C HIS A 101 8.34 -0.16 2.32
N SER A 102 8.68 1.11 2.55
CA SER A 102 10.05 1.53 2.85
C SER A 102 10.59 0.84 4.11
N SER A 103 9.81 0.76 5.19
CA SER A 103 10.19 0.04 6.41
C SER A 103 10.42 -1.45 6.15
N MET A 104 9.47 -2.13 5.50
CA MET A 104 9.61 -3.56 5.20
C MET A 104 10.83 -3.87 4.31
N PHE A 105 11.07 -3.04 3.29
CA PHE A 105 12.25 -3.22 2.44
C PHE A 105 13.55 -2.91 3.19
N SER A 106 13.56 -1.94 4.11
CA SER A 106 14.69 -1.68 4.99
C SER A 106 15.01 -2.91 5.85
N ASP A 107 14.00 -3.52 6.47
CA ASP A 107 14.18 -4.71 7.32
C ASP A 107 14.75 -5.90 6.52
N PHE A 108 14.29 -6.11 5.27
CA PHE A 108 14.85 -7.17 4.42
C PHE A 108 16.29 -6.88 3.97
N LEU A 109 16.65 -5.62 3.73
CA LEU A 109 18.02 -5.26 3.40
C LEU A 109 18.95 -5.37 4.62
N GLU A 110 18.44 -5.08 5.82
CA GLU A 110 19.16 -5.34 7.07
C GLU A 110 19.38 -6.84 7.29
N MET A 111 18.36 -7.66 7.05
CA MET A 111 18.50 -9.12 7.05
C MET A 111 19.55 -9.61 6.02
N ALA A 112 19.55 -9.04 4.81
CA ALA A 112 20.57 -9.35 3.80
C ALA A 112 21.98 -8.97 4.27
N SER A 113 22.14 -7.80 4.93
CA SER A 113 23.41 -7.40 5.53
C SER A 113 23.87 -8.39 6.62
N HIS A 114 22.97 -8.81 7.52
CA HIS A 114 23.30 -9.80 8.54
C HIS A 114 23.71 -11.17 7.96
N LEU A 115 23.01 -11.64 6.92
CA LEU A 115 23.39 -12.87 6.23
C LEU A 115 24.78 -12.75 5.60
N LEU A 116 25.08 -11.61 5.00
CA LEU A 116 26.39 -11.36 4.39
C LEU A 116 27.50 -11.38 5.45
N ASP A 117 27.31 -10.68 6.57
CA ASP A 117 28.27 -10.63 7.68
C ASP A 117 28.48 -12.01 8.34
N ALA A 118 27.48 -12.89 8.27
CA ALA A 118 27.57 -14.28 8.71
C ALA A 118 28.20 -15.23 7.66
N GLY A 119 28.65 -14.71 6.51
CA GLY A 119 29.29 -15.48 5.44
C GLY A 119 28.33 -16.13 4.44
N TYR A 120 27.02 -15.86 4.54
CA TYR A 120 26.01 -16.40 3.63
C TYR A 120 25.78 -15.47 2.43
N LYS A 121 26.83 -15.24 1.63
CA LYS A 121 26.81 -14.26 0.51
C LYS A 121 25.70 -14.53 -0.51
N ASP A 122 25.43 -15.80 -0.81
CA ASP A 122 24.48 -16.18 -1.86
C ASP A 122 23.04 -15.93 -1.38
N ALA A 123 22.75 -16.28 -0.13
CA ALA A 123 21.46 -15.99 0.49
C ALA A 123 21.22 -14.49 0.63
N ALA A 124 22.25 -13.72 1.01
CA ALA A 124 22.19 -12.26 1.07
C ALA A 124 21.84 -11.65 -0.29
N ALA A 125 22.50 -12.10 -1.36
CA ALA A 125 22.23 -11.66 -2.74
C ALA A 125 20.78 -11.97 -3.18
N VAL A 126 20.26 -13.15 -2.86
CA VAL A 126 18.87 -13.55 -3.16
C VAL A 126 17.86 -12.67 -2.43
N ILE A 127 18.04 -12.42 -1.12
CA ILE A 127 17.14 -11.57 -0.34
C ILE A 127 17.18 -10.12 -0.83
N ALA A 128 18.37 -9.55 -1.03
CA ALA A 128 18.53 -8.18 -1.50
C ALA A 128 17.89 -7.98 -2.88
N GLY A 129 18.16 -8.88 -3.82
CA GLY A 129 17.59 -8.76 -5.17
C GLY A 129 16.10 -9.07 -5.24
N SER A 130 15.57 -9.93 -4.37
CA SER A 130 14.12 -10.14 -4.27
C SER A 130 13.40 -8.91 -3.69
N THR A 131 14.05 -8.22 -2.75
CA THR A 131 13.58 -6.93 -2.21
C THR A 131 13.54 -5.87 -3.31
N LEU A 132 14.59 -5.78 -4.14
CA LEU A 132 14.62 -4.90 -5.32
C LEU A 132 13.48 -5.22 -6.31
N GLU A 133 13.24 -6.48 -6.64
CA GLU A 133 12.15 -6.87 -7.54
C GLU A 133 10.78 -6.46 -7.00
N ALA A 134 10.52 -6.71 -5.71
CA ALA A 134 9.29 -6.31 -5.05
C ALA A 134 9.11 -4.79 -5.07
N HIS A 135 10.18 -4.03 -4.83
CA HIS A 135 10.16 -2.59 -4.87
C HIS A 135 9.92 -2.03 -6.29
N LEU A 136 10.60 -2.56 -7.33
CA LEU A 136 10.34 -2.18 -8.72
C LEU A 136 8.88 -2.41 -9.11
N ARG A 137 8.28 -3.50 -8.62
CA ARG A 137 6.85 -3.79 -8.85
C ARG A 137 5.94 -2.74 -8.23
N GLN A 138 6.19 -2.33 -6.99
CA GLN A 138 5.43 -1.26 -6.34
C GLN A 138 5.64 0.07 -7.06
N LEU A 139 6.86 0.36 -7.51
CA LEU A 139 7.18 1.59 -8.23
C LEU A 139 6.43 1.65 -9.57
N CYS A 140 6.31 0.52 -10.28
CA CYS A 140 5.45 0.42 -11.47
C CYS A 140 3.99 0.76 -11.14
N VAL A 141 3.43 0.17 -10.08
CA VAL A 141 2.04 0.44 -9.65
C VAL A 141 1.85 1.94 -9.36
N LYS A 142 2.77 2.55 -8.61
CA LYS A 142 2.78 3.99 -8.30
C LYS A 142 2.86 4.85 -9.56
N SER A 143 3.70 4.48 -10.53
CA SER A 143 3.82 5.17 -11.82
C SER A 143 2.74 4.82 -12.83
N SER A 144 1.69 4.08 -12.44
CA SER A 144 0.62 3.62 -13.36
C SER A 144 1.14 2.79 -14.55
N ILE A 145 2.25 2.08 -14.36
CA ILE A 145 2.83 1.13 -15.30
C ILE A 145 2.33 -0.27 -14.94
N PRO A 146 1.68 -1.01 -15.86
CA PRO A 146 1.22 -2.36 -15.57
C PRO A 146 2.38 -3.29 -15.17
N PRO A 147 2.35 -3.90 -13.98
CA PRO A 147 3.40 -4.82 -13.50
C PRO A 147 3.24 -6.25 -14.02
N ASP A 148 2.21 -6.51 -14.82
CA ASP A 148 1.87 -7.79 -15.42
C ASP A 148 1.60 -7.67 -16.93
N ILE A 149 1.65 -8.81 -17.62
CA ILE A 149 1.26 -8.97 -19.02
C ILE A 149 0.34 -10.17 -19.08
N ASN A 150 -0.91 -9.98 -19.51
CA ASN A 150 -1.92 -11.03 -19.62
C ASN A 150 -2.08 -11.85 -18.33
N GLY A 151 -2.08 -11.17 -17.16
CA GLY A 151 -2.23 -11.81 -15.86
C GLY A 151 -0.99 -12.55 -15.35
N ARG A 152 0.14 -12.48 -16.08
CA ARG A 152 1.43 -13.03 -15.62
C ARG A 152 2.35 -11.89 -15.15
N PRO A 153 3.01 -12.03 -13.99
CA PRO A 153 3.96 -11.03 -13.52
C PRO A 153 5.04 -10.74 -14.57
N LYS A 154 5.29 -9.45 -14.84
CA LYS A 154 6.45 -9.05 -15.64
C LYS A 154 7.74 -9.43 -14.92
N LYS A 155 8.75 -9.75 -15.73
CA LYS A 155 10.14 -9.90 -15.27
C LYS A 155 10.68 -8.56 -14.76
N ALA A 156 11.55 -8.61 -13.75
CA ALA A 156 12.16 -7.42 -13.16
C ALA A 156 12.87 -6.53 -14.20
N ASP A 157 13.60 -7.11 -15.16
CA ASP A 157 14.28 -6.37 -16.22
C ASP A 157 13.32 -5.59 -17.13
N ALA A 158 12.13 -6.16 -17.40
CA ALA A 158 11.10 -5.49 -18.17
C ALA A 158 10.51 -4.32 -17.38
N MET A 159 10.21 -4.51 -16.09
CA MET A 159 9.74 -3.43 -15.22
C MET A 159 10.77 -2.30 -15.10
N ASN A 160 12.06 -2.63 -14.92
CA ASN A 160 13.17 -1.66 -14.92
C ASN A 160 13.22 -0.84 -16.22
N SER A 161 13.08 -1.51 -17.37
CA SER A 161 13.07 -0.86 -18.68
C SER A 161 11.85 0.05 -18.89
N ASP A 162 10.67 -0.39 -18.45
CA ASP A 162 9.43 0.40 -18.51
C ASP A 162 9.55 1.66 -17.63
N LEU A 163 10.06 1.53 -16.40
CA LEU A 163 10.28 2.64 -15.48
C LEU A 163 11.25 3.69 -16.03
N ALA A 164 12.35 3.25 -16.65
CA ALA A 164 13.31 4.16 -17.28
C ALA A 164 12.71 4.84 -18.52
N SER A 165 11.93 4.11 -19.32
CA SER A 165 11.27 4.63 -20.51
C SER A 165 10.19 5.66 -20.17
N ALA A 166 9.51 5.49 -19.04
CA ALA A 166 8.55 6.44 -18.49
C ALA A 166 9.22 7.66 -17.79
N GLY A 167 10.55 7.65 -17.65
CA GLY A 167 11.30 8.70 -16.96
C GLY A 167 11.15 8.67 -15.42
N THR A 168 10.58 7.61 -14.85
CA THR A 168 10.46 7.43 -13.39
C THR A 168 11.83 7.29 -12.73
N ILE A 169 12.75 6.59 -13.40
CA ILE A 169 14.15 6.43 -12.97
C ILE A 169 15.09 6.91 -14.09
N THR A 170 16.32 7.28 -13.73
CA THR A 170 17.29 7.70 -14.75
C THR A 170 17.85 6.50 -15.53
N LYS A 171 18.41 6.74 -16.72
CA LYS A 171 19.15 5.72 -17.47
C LYS A 171 20.40 5.23 -16.74
N LEU A 172 20.95 6.02 -15.82
CA LEU A 172 22.08 5.59 -15.00
C LEU A 172 21.61 4.57 -13.97
N ASP A 173 20.52 4.88 -13.26
CA ASP A 173 19.93 3.97 -12.27
C ASP A 173 19.43 2.69 -12.92
N GLN A 174 18.84 2.77 -14.12
CA GLN A 174 18.46 1.59 -14.90
C GLN A 174 19.63 0.60 -15.06
N LYS A 175 20.83 1.10 -15.40
CA LYS A 175 22.02 0.26 -15.58
C LYS A 175 22.48 -0.37 -14.27
N SER A 176 22.44 0.39 -13.17
CA SER A 176 22.74 -0.13 -11.84
C SER A 176 21.77 -1.24 -11.44
N VAL A 177 20.47 -1.02 -11.64
CA VAL A 177 19.42 -2.02 -11.38
C VAL A 177 19.63 -3.27 -12.23
N THR A 178 19.95 -3.14 -13.52
CA THR A 178 20.26 -4.30 -14.39
C THR A 178 21.45 -5.11 -13.84
N ALA A 179 22.50 -4.45 -13.35
CA ALA A 179 23.65 -5.15 -12.76
C ALA A 179 23.25 -5.93 -11.50
N TRP A 180 22.44 -5.34 -10.61
CA TRP A 180 21.96 -6.01 -9.39
C TRP A 180 21.01 -7.17 -9.68
N LEU A 181 20.12 -7.02 -10.67
CA LEU A 181 19.25 -8.12 -11.13
C LEU A 181 20.07 -9.26 -11.73
N GLY A 182 21.15 -8.94 -12.46
CA GLY A 182 22.13 -9.92 -12.94
C GLY A 182 22.76 -10.72 -11.79
N LEU A 183 23.29 -10.02 -10.78
CA LEU A 183 23.90 -10.66 -9.60
C LEU A 183 22.90 -11.58 -8.88
N ARG A 184 21.67 -11.11 -8.67
CA ARG A 184 20.61 -11.92 -8.07
C ARG A 184 20.29 -13.17 -8.90
N ASN A 185 20.27 -13.05 -10.23
CA ASN A 185 20.00 -14.19 -11.10
C ASN A 185 21.10 -15.25 -11.02
N ASP A 186 22.36 -14.83 -10.93
CA ASP A 186 23.47 -15.74 -10.67
C ASP A 186 23.34 -16.44 -9.32
N ALA A 187 22.95 -15.70 -8.28
CA ALA A 187 22.69 -16.27 -6.96
C ALA A 187 21.55 -17.29 -6.96
N ALA A 188 20.42 -16.96 -7.59
CA ALA A 188 19.24 -17.83 -7.65
C ALA A 188 19.44 -19.10 -8.49
N HIS A 189 20.41 -19.10 -9.41
CA HIS A 189 20.73 -20.24 -10.28
C HIS A 189 22.04 -20.95 -9.92
N ALA A 190 22.55 -20.75 -8.70
CA ALA A 190 23.74 -21.40 -8.19
C ALA A 190 25.06 -21.11 -8.94
N ASN A 191 25.16 -19.97 -9.62
CA ASN A 191 26.38 -19.49 -10.28
C ASN A 191 27.30 -18.76 -9.29
N TYR A 192 27.60 -19.33 -8.13
CA TYR A 192 28.23 -18.62 -6.99
C TYR A 192 29.66 -18.12 -7.22
N ASN A 193 30.32 -18.57 -8.29
CA ASN A 193 31.71 -18.24 -8.60
C ASN A 193 31.88 -16.95 -9.41
N VAL A 194 30.79 -16.37 -9.93
CA VAL A 194 30.85 -15.17 -10.81
C VAL A 194 30.74 -13.85 -10.04
N TYR A 195 30.50 -13.91 -8.73
CA TYR A 195 30.44 -12.77 -7.84
C TYR A 195 31.00 -13.10 -6.44
N ASP A 196 31.36 -12.07 -5.69
CA ASP A 196 32.01 -12.15 -4.39
C ASP A 196 31.26 -11.34 -3.33
N GLU A 197 31.67 -11.49 -2.08
CA GLU A 197 31.05 -10.80 -0.95
C GLU A 197 31.09 -9.26 -1.09
N PRO A 198 32.20 -8.61 -1.52
CA PRO A 198 32.21 -7.17 -1.75
C PRO A 198 31.18 -6.69 -2.79
N ARG A 199 30.96 -7.44 -3.87
CA ARG A 199 29.92 -7.11 -4.86
C ARG A 199 28.51 -7.22 -4.27
N VAL A 200 28.26 -8.21 -3.41
CA VAL A 200 26.96 -8.32 -2.71
C VAL A 200 26.77 -7.16 -1.73
N ARG A 201 27.82 -6.74 -1.01
CA ARG A 201 27.77 -5.58 -0.12
C ARG A 201 27.39 -4.30 -0.87
N LEU A 202 28.08 -4.03 -1.99
CA LEU A 202 27.78 -2.89 -2.87
C LEU A 202 26.37 -2.96 -3.47
N MET A 203 25.88 -4.16 -3.80
CA MET A 203 24.51 -4.36 -4.24
C MET A 203 23.51 -3.97 -3.14
N ILE A 204 23.70 -4.42 -1.90
CA ILE A 204 22.80 -4.09 -0.78
C ILE A 204 22.77 -2.58 -0.54
N ASP A 205 23.93 -1.93 -0.49
CA ASP A 205 24.02 -0.49 -0.26
C ASP A 205 23.43 0.32 -1.42
N GLY A 206 23.68 -0.12 -2.64
CA GLY A 206 23.11 0.47 -3.86
C GLY A 206 21.58 0.37 -3.90
N ILE A 207 21.02 -0.81 -3.56
CA ILE A 207 19.57 -1.00 -3.47
C ILE A 207 18.97 -0.13 -2.36
N ARG A 208 19.62 -0.06 -1.19
CA ARG A 208 19.18 0.81 -0.08
C ARG A 208 19.09 2.27 -0.51
N HIS A 209 20.13 2.76 -1.20
CA HIS A 209 20.14 4.10 -1.75
C HIS A 209 19.02 4.30 -2.79
N PHE A 210 18.87 3.36 -3.73
CA PHE A 210 17.84 3.42 -4.77
C PHE A 210 16.43 3.51 -4.20
N ILE A 211 16.08 2.68 -3.21
CA ILE A 211 14.76 2.69 -2.55
C ILE A 211 14.51 4.02 -1.83
N THR A 212 15.57 4.63 -1.27
CA THR A 212 15.48 5.93 -0.60
C THR A 212 15.21 7.06 -1.59
N VAL A 213 15.86 7.03 -2.75
CA VAL A 213 15.70 8.05 -3.80
C VAL A 213 14.36 7.89 -4.54
N TYR A 214 13.88 6.65 -4.69
CA TYR A 214 12.67 6.31 -5.44
C TYR A 214 11.64 5.59 -4.55
N PRO A 215 10.96 6.27 -3.61
CA PRO A 215 9.97 5.63 -2.76
C PRO A 215 8.79 5.11 -3.60
N ALA A 216 8.39 3.87 -3.34
CA ALA A 216 7.37 3.14 -4.09
C ALA A 216 6.07 3.00 -3.30
#